data_AF-A0A2K5MXE2-F1
#
_entry.id   AF-A0A2K5MXE2-F1
#
_cell.length_a   1.000
_cell.length_b   1.000
_cell.length_c   1.000
_cell.angle_alpha   90.00
_cell.angle_beta   90.00
_cell.angle_gamma   90.00
#
_symmetry.space_group_name_H-M   'P 1'
#
loop_
_entity.id
_entity.type
_entity.pdbx_description
1 polymer ?
#
loop_
_entity_poly.entity_id
_entity_poly.type
_entity_poly.pdbx_seq_one_letter_code
_entity_poly.pdbx_strand_id
1 'polypeptide(L)'
;MQPFEMVMNPKQVFFSVLIFGVAGLLLFMYLQVWIEEQHTGWGPMKYLQPVPRIMSTEKIQEHITNQNPKFHMPEDVREKKENLLLNSERSTRVLTKTSYSQGGDQALSKSTGSPTEKWRIEKHQGAKTVFNKFSNMHWPVDIHPLNKSLVKDNKWKKTDEIQEKRRSFLQEFCKKYGGVSHHQSHLFHTVSRIYVEDKHKILYCEVPKAGCSNWKRILMVLNGLASSAYNISHDAVHYGKHLKKLDSFDLKGIYTRLNTYTKAVFVRDPMERLVSAFRDKFKHPNSYYHPVFGKAIIKKYRPNACEEALINGSGVRFKEFIHYLLDSHRPVGMDIHWEKVSKLCYPCLINYDFVGKFETLEEDANYFLQMIGAPKELKFPNFKDRHSSDERTNAQVVRQYLKDLTRTERQLIYDFYYLDYLMFNYTTPFL
;
A
#
# COMPACT_ATOMS: atom_id res chain seq x y z
N MET A 1 51.96 21.39 -35.74
CA MET A 1 52.39 20.42 -34.71
C MET A 1 51.51 19.18 -34.84
N GLN A 2 52.09 17.98 -34.84
CA GLN A 2 51.31 16.73 -34.70
C GLN A 2 51.00 16.48 -33.22
N PRO A 3 49.86 15.84 -32.88
CA PRO A 3 49.62 15.34 -31.53
C PRO A 3 50.50 14.11 -31.25
N PHE A 4 51.06 14.02 -30.05
CA PHE A 4 51.71 12.80 -29.57
C PHE A 4 50.64 11.82 -29.06
N GLU A 5 50.58 10.60 -29.62
CA GLU A 5 49.87 9.50 -28.97
C GLU A 5 50.65 9.05 -27.72
N MET A 6 50.07 9.27 -26.55
CA MET A 6 50.64 8.84 -25.28
C MET A 6 50.31 7.36 -25.03
N VAL A 7 51.02 6.47 -25.73
CA VAL A 7 50.89 5.02 -25.56
C VAL A 7 51.33 4.60 -24.14
N MET A 8 50.37 4.44 -23.24
CA MET A 8 50.63 4.03 -21.86
C MET A 8 51.24 2.62 -21.83
N ASN A 9 52.34 2.49 -21.09
CA ASN A 9 53.06 1.22 -20.97
C ASN A 9 52.15 0.14 -20.34
N PRO A 10 51.95 -1.04 -20.97
CA PRO A 10 51.11 -2.10 -20.40
C PRO A 10 51.49 -2.51 -18.98
N LYS A 11 52.78 -2.38 -18.60
CA LYS A 11 53.24 -2.63 -17.23
C LYS A 11 52.72 -1.60 -16.23
N GLN A 12 52.59 -0.32 -16.60
CA GLN A 12 51.97 0.70 -15.75
C GLN A 12 50.48 0.46 -15.60
N VAL A 13 49.77 0.13 -16.70
CA VAL A 13 48.34 -0.22 -16.64
C VAL A 13 48.12 -1.43 -15.72
N PHE A 14 48.93 -2.49 -15.87
CA PHE A 14 48.88 -3.67 -15.00
C PHE A 14 49.17 -3.34 -13.54
N PHE A 15 50.22 -2.56 -13.23
CA PHE A 15 50.50 -2.12 -11.87
C PHE A 15 49.39 -1.25 -11.27
N SER A 16 48.76 -0.37 -12.05
CA SER A 16 47.61 0.42 -11.60
C SER A 16 46.41 -0.47 -11.30
N VAL A 17 46.05 -1.41 -12.18
CA VAL A 17 44.97 -2.37 -11.94
C VAL A 17 45.26 -3.27 -10.73
N LEU A 18 46.51 -3.68 -10.53
CA LEU A 18 46.91 -4.48 -9.37
C LEU A 18 46.81 -3.66 -8.07
N ILE A 19 47.33 -2.43 -8.03
CA ILE A 19 47.31 -1.57 -6.83
C ILE A 19 45.88 -1.14 -6.49
N PHE A 20 45.11 -0.63 -7.45
CA PHE A 20 43.72 -0.22 -7.19
C PHE A 20 42.79 -1.42 -6.96
N GLY A 21 43.06 -2.57 -7.59
CA GLY A 21 42.34 -3.82 -7.34
C GLY A 21 42.57 -4.35 -5.93
N VAL A 22 43.82 -4.45 -5.48
CA VAL A 22 44.16 -4.91 -4.13
C VAL A 22 43.70 -3.90 -3.06
N ALA A 23 43.90 -2.59 -3.28
CA ALA A 23 43.39 -1.57 -2.36
C ALA A 23 41.86 -1.56 -2.28
N GLY A 24 41.16 -1.78 -3.40
CA GLY A 24 39.70 -1.93 -3.44
C GLY A 24 39.21 -3.18 -2.71
N LEU A 25 39.93 -4.31 -2.85
CA LEU A 25 39.64 -5.55 -2.12
C LEU A 25 39.86 -5.39 -0.61
N LEU A 26 40.97 -4.78 -0.20
CA LEU A 26 41.26 -4.49 1.21
C LEU A 26 40.25 -3.52 1.81
N LEU A 27 39.83 -2.48 1.08
CA LEU A 27 38.78 -1.57 1.51
C LEU A 27 37.41 -2.28 1.62
N PHE A 28 37.09 -3.16 0.68
CA PHE A 28 35.86 -3.97 0.73
C PHE A 28 35.85 -4.92 1.93
N MET A 29 36.95 -5.64 2.17
CA MET A 29 37.07 -6.52 3.34
C MET A 29 37.05 -5.73 4.66
N TYR A 30 37.72 -4.57 4.73
CA TYR A 30 37.66 -3.69 5.89
C TYR A 30 36.23 -3.18 6.17
N LEU A 31 35.51 -2.76 5.12
CA LEU A 31 34.11 -2.33 5.25
C LEU A 31 33.19 -3.48 5.65
N GLN A 32 33.42 -4.70 5.16
CA GLN A 32 32.61 -5.85 5.54
C GLN A 32 32.90 -6.30 6.97
N VAL A 33 34.17 -6.35 7.40
CA VAL A 33 34.54 -6.59 8.81
C VAL A 33 33.95 -5.51 9.72
N TRP A 34 33.98 -4.23 9.32
CA TRP A 34 33.36 -3.15 10.08
C TRP A 34 31.83 -3.29 10.18
N ILE A 35 31.15 -3.74 9.13
CA ILE A 35 29.71 -4.07 9.16
C ILE A 35 29.45 -5.26 10.10
N GLU A 36 30.30 -6.28 10.08
CA GLU A 36 30.18 -7.45 10.97
C GLU A 36 30.46 -7.04 12.43
N GLU A 37 31.43 -6.18 12.72
CA GLU A 37 31.70 -5.61 14.06
C GLU A 37 30.51 -4.79 14.61
N GLN A 38 29.84 -4.01 13.75
CA GLN A 38 28.60 -3.32 14.12
C GLN A 38 27.45 -4.29 14.46
N HIS A 39 27.50 -5.55 14.01
CA HIS A 39 26.51 -6.58 14.29
C HIS A 39 26.88 -7.55 15.42
N THR A 40 28.18 -7.75 15.73
CA THR A 40 28.62 -8.62 16.85
C THR A 40 28.47 -8.01 18.24
N GLY A 41 27.97 -6.77 18.36
CA GLY A 41 27.72 -6.11 19.65
C GLY A 41 26.58 -6.68 20.49
N TRP A 42 25.79 -7.64 19.98
CA TRP A 42 24.67 -8.26 20.69
C TRP A 42 24.90 -9.74 20.98
N GLY A 43 25.36 -10.03 22.22
CA GLY A 43 25.23 -11.36 22.83
C GLY A 43 23.76 -11.75 23.06
N PRO A 44 23.48 -13.03 23.38
CA PRO A 44 22.13 -13.60 23.29
C PRO A 44 21.15 -13.06 24.34
N MET A 45 20.39 -12.02 23.97
CA MET A 45 19.35 -11.43 24.81
C MET A 45 18.12 -12.36 24.89
N LYS A 46 17.96 -13.02 26.05
CA LYS A 46 16.91 -14.02 26.31
C LYS A 46 15.49 -13.42 26.33
N TYR A 47 14.85 -13.30 25.17
CA TYR A 47 13.42 -13.00 25.07
C TYR A 47 12.55 -14.27 25.18
N LEU A 48 12.46 -14.79 26.41
CA LEU A 48 11.52 -15.83 26.80
C LEU A 48 10.44 -15.25 27.75
N GLN A 49 9.58 -14.40 27.21
CA GLN A 49 8.29 -14.01 27.81
C GLN A 49 7.26 -13.72 26.70
N PRO A 50 5.95 -13.88 26.97
CA PRO A 50 4.96 -14.14 25.93
C PRO A 50 4.56 -12.92 25.11
N VAL A 51 4.23 -13.18 23.84
CA VAL A 51 3.52 -12.25 22.95
C VAL A 51 2.26 -11.73 23.65
N PRO A 52 1.95 -10.42 23.62
CA PRO A 52 0.69 -9.89 24.13
C PRO A 52 -0.49 -10.63 23.49
N ARG A 53 -1.31 -11.28 24.32
CA ARG A 53 -2.44 -12.10 23.87
C ARG A 53 -3.33 -11.28 22.94
N ILE A 54 -3.36 -11.66 21.65
CA ILE A 54 -4.31 -11.15 20.66
C ILE A 54 -5.71 -11.23 21.26
N MET A 55 -6.52 -10.17 21.11
CA MET A 55 -7.86 -10.09 21.70
C MET A 55 -8.63 -11.39 21.47
N SER A 56 -9.05 -12.05 22.55
CA SER A 56 -9.77 -13.32 22.44
C SER A 56 -11.11 -13.10 21.75
N THR A 57 -11.51 -14.09 20.95
CA THR A 57 -12.71 -14.06 20.10
C THR A 57 -13.99 -13.77 20.89
N GLU A 58 -13.99 -14.08 22.19
CA GLU A 58 -15.06 -13.79 23.15
C GLU A 58 -15.43 -12.30 23.20
N LYS A 59 -14.44 -11.39 23.18
CA LYS A 59 -14.69 -9.92 23.17
C LYS A 59 -15.20 -9.40 21.82
N ILE A 60 -15.10 -10.20 20.76
CA ILE A 60 -15.70 -9.90 19.46
C ILE A 60 -17.18 -10.32 19.47
N GLN A 61 -17.49 -11.46 20.11
CA GLN A 61 -18.86 -11.96 20.27
C GLN A 61 -19.74 -10.96 21.06
N GLU A 62 -19.24 -10.36 22.14
CA GLU A 62 -19.93 -9.31 22.92
C GLU A 62 -20.32 -8.06 22.11
N HIS A 63 -19.60 -7.76 21.03
CA HIS A 63 -19.89 -6.60 20.17
C HIS A 63 -20.92 -6.91 19.07
N ILE A 64 -21.19 -8.18 18.77
CA ILE A 64 -22.22 -8.58 17.80
C ILE A 64 -23.62 -8.40 18.39
N THR A 65 -23.79 -8.65 19.69
CA THR A 65 -25.09 -8.58 20.39
C THR A 65 -25.68 -7.16 20.48
N ASN A 66 -24.88 -6.12 20.28
CA ASN A 66 -25.28 -4.71 20.45
C ASN A 66 -25.62 -3.96 19.14
N GLN A 67 -25.73 -4.65 18.00
CA GLN A 67 -26.23 -4.05 16.75
C GLN A 67 -27.64 -4.52 16.43
N ASN A 68 -28.64 -3.78 16.93
CA ASN A 68 -30.05 -4.06 16.73
C ASN A 68 -30.56 -3.40 15.42
N PRO A 69 -30.89 -4.17 14.34
CA PRO A 69 -31.29 -3.58 13.06
C PRO A 69 -32.81 -3.34 13.04
N LYS A 70 -33.24 -2.08 13.09
CA LYS A 70 -34.65 -1.73 12.86
C LYS A 70 -35.04 -1.95 11.39
N PHE A 71 -35.73 -3.06 11.11
CA PHE A 71 -36.58 -3.23 9.93
C PHE A 71 -37.94 -3.83 10.35
N HIS A 72 -39.02 -3.32 9.77
CA HIS A 72 -40.40 -3.76 10.03
C HIS A 72 -40.88 -4.84 9.06
N MET A 73 -41.93 -5.56 9.47
CA MET A 73 -42.88 -6.43 8.74
C MET A 73 -42.80 -7.92 9.14
N PRO A 74 -43.95 -8.60 9.29
CA PRO A 74 -45.09 -8.26 10.15
C PRO A 74 -45.31 -9.37 11.22
N GLU A 75 -46.46 -9.38 11.89
CA GLU A 75 -46.80 -10.34 12.96
C GLU A 75 -47.01 -11.78 12.44
N ASP A 76 -46.54 -12.79 13.20
CA ASP A 76 -47.40 -13.76 13.92
C ASP A 76 -46.58 -14.61 14.93
N VAL A 77 -47.26 -15.41 15.76
CA VAL A 77 -46.79 -16.50 16.65
C VAL A 77 -45.93 -16.10 17.86
N ARG A 78 -46.57 -15.33 18.75
CA ARG A 78 -46.83 -15.67 20.16
C ARG A 78 -45.86 -16.57 20.98
N GLU A 79 -45.46 -15.97 22.10
CA GLU A 79 -45.53 -16.50 23.49
C GLU A 79 -44.43 -17.38 24.13
N LYS A 80 -44.15 -16.95 25.39
CA LYS A 80 -43.54 -17.66 26.54
C LYS A 80 -42.03 -17.94 26.44
N LYS A 81 -41.26 -17.75 27.53
CA LYS A 81 -41.65 -17.56 28.95
C LYS A 81 -40.70 -16.59 29.68
N GLU A 82 -41.25 -15.74 30.53
CA GLU A 82 -40.52 -14.86 31.46
C GLU A 82 -40.03 -15.60 32.73
N ASN A 83 -39.36 -14.84 33.63
CA ASN A 83 -39.03 -15.08 35.05
C ASN A 83 -37.55 -15.53 35.32
N LEU A 84 -36.69 -14.71 35.97
CA LEU A 84 -36.57 -14.34 37.42
C LEU A 84 -35.92 -15.48 38.25
N LEU A 85 -34.97 -15.33 39.20
CA LEU A 85 -34.36 -14.22 40.02
C LEU A 85 -32.83 -14.52 40.22
N LEU A 86 -31.89 -13.73 40.79
CA LEU A 86 -31.66 -12.29 41.09
C LEU A 86 -30.15 -12.08 41.49
N ASN A 87 -29.71 -10.82 41.62
CA ASN A 87 -28.66 -10.24 42.52
C ASN A 87 -27.27 -10.88 42.76
N SER A 88 -26.25 -10.01 42.74
CA SER A 88 -25.36 -9.77 43.91
C SER A 88 -24.78 -8.33 43.88
N GLU A 89 -24.36 -7.80 45.03
CA GLU A 89 -24.00 -6.37 45.23
C GLU A 89 -22.48 -6.08 45.37
N ARG A 90 -22.12 -4.80 45.17
CA ARG A 90 -21.00 -4.06 45.83
C ARG A 90 -19.55 -4.48 45.48
N SER A 91 -18.51 -3.67 45.73
CA SER A 91 -18.44 -2.37 46.42
C SER A 91 -17.44 -1.40 45.77
N THR A 92 -17.58 -0.10 46.03
CA THR A 92 -16.69 0.99 45.57
C THR A 92 -15.51 1.24 46.51
N ARG A 93 -14.37 1.70 45.96
CA ARG A 93 -13.41 2.56 46.70
C ARG A 93 -12.58 3.44 45.75
N VAL A 94 -12.27 4.65 46.21
CA VAL A 94 -11.46 5.68 45.54
C VAL A 94 -10.18 5.89 46.35
N LEU A 95 -9.06 6.20 45.69
CA LEU A 95 -7.88 6.81 46.33
C LEU A 95 -7.03 7.58 45.31
N THR A 96 -6.07 8.37 45.79
CA THR A 96 -5.74 9.69 45.22
C THR A 96 -4.35 9.76 44.58
N LYS A 97 -4.14 10.73 43.67
CA LYS A 97 -2.81 11.11 43.16
C LYS A 97 -1.93 11.73 44.25
N THR A 98 -0.62 11.51 44.14
CA THR A 98 0.41 12.38 44.73
C THR A 98 1.51 12.63 43.69
N SER A 99 2.10 13.81 43.70
CA SER A 99 3.19 14.23 42.81
C SER A 99 4.47 14.51 43.59
N TYR A 100 5.64 14.20 43.01
CA TYR A 100 6.93 14.66 43.52
C TYR A 100 7.73 15.37 42.44
N SER A 101 8.57 16.30 42.87
CA SER A 101 9.46 17.14 42.05
C SER A 101 10.83 17.19 42.71
N GLN A 102 11.90 17.19 41.90
CA GLN A 102 13.27 17.47 42.30
C GLN A 102 14.02 18.11 41.11
N GLY A 103 15.07 18.89 41.39
CA GLY A 103 15.89 19.58 40.41
C GLY A 103 17.23 20.04 41.02
N GLY A 104 18.07 20.70 40.20
CA GLY A 104 19.52 20.86 40.43
C GLY A 104 20.30 19.82 39.61
N ASP A 105 21.43 20.11 38.99
CA ASP A 105 22.36 21.25 39.16
C ASP A 105 22.93 21.78 37.83
N GLN A 106 23.67 22.90 37.91
CA GLN A 106 24.51 23.43 36.83
C GLN A 106 25.97 23.04 37.02
N ALA A 107 26.68 22.70 35.94
CA ALA A 107 28.13 22.64 35.90
C ALA A 107 28.66 23.38 34.66
N LEU A 108 29.61 24.29 34.86
CA LEU A 108 30.16 25.15 33.81
C LEU A 108 31.51 24.59 33.32
N SER A 109 31.64 24.35 32.02
CA SER A 109 32.96 24.19 31.38
C SER A 109 33.04 24.99 30.08
N LYS A 110 34.15 25.72 29.90
CA LYS A 110 34.47 26.42 28.66
C LYS A 110 35.48 25.57 27.88
N SER A 111 35.24 25.36 26.59
CA SER A 111 36.25 24.87 25.65
C SER A 111 36.20 25.69 24.36
N THR A 112 37.35 26.06 23.84
CA THR A 112 37.52 26.92 22.66
C THR A 112 37.55 26.08 21.38
N GLY A 113 36.41 26.00 20.69
CA GLY A 113 36.30 25.30 19.40
C GLY A 113 36.82 26.11 18.20
N SER A 114 37.34 25.40 17.20
CA SER A 114 37.96 26.00 16.00
C SER A 114 36.92 26.57 15.01
N PRO A 115 37.24 27.61 14.22
CA PRO A 115 36.33 28.14 13.18
C PRO A 115 35.81 27.08 12.20
N THR A 116 36.60 26.05 11.88
CA THR A 116 36.21 24.95 10.99
C THR A 116 35.19 24.00 11.60
N GLU A 117 35.15 23.87 12.92
CA GLU A 117 34.14 23.08 13.62
C GLU A 117 32.81 23.82 13.66
N LYS A 118 32.84 25.16 13.84
CA LYS A 118 31.63 26.00 13.78
C LYS A 118 30.86 25.82 12.46
N TRP A 119 31.56 25.88 11.32
CA TRP A 119 30.96 25.62 10.00
C TRP A 119 30.42 24.19 9.81
N ARG A 120 31.05 23.18 10.42
CA ARG A 120 30.52 21.80 10.43
C ARG A 120 29.27 21.68 11.31
N ILE A 121 29.29 22.30 12.50
CA ILE A 121 28.18 22.31 13.44
C ILE A 121 26.98 23.07 12.84
N GLU A 122 27.19 24.22 12.20
CA GLU A 122 26.14 24.99 11.53
C GLU A 122 25.54 24.23 10.34
N LYS A 123 26.34 23.54 9.51
CA LYS A 123 25.79 22.64 8.46
C LYS A 123 25.04 21.45 9.04
N HIS A 124 25.54 20.81 10.11
CA HIS A 124 24.83 19.70 10.75
C HIS A 124 23.59 20.15 11.53
N GLN A 125 23.56 21.36 12.10
CA GLN A 125 22.38 21.94 12.72
C GLN A 125 21.38 22.39 11.66
N GLY A 126 21.81 22.95 10.53
CA GLY A 126 20.95 23.18 9.37
C GLY A 126 20.29 21.89 8.89
N ALA A 127 21.08 20.83 8.66
CA ALA A 127 20.59 19.53 8.24
C ALA A 127 19.69 18.85 9.30
N LYS A 128 20.04 18.90 10.58
CA LYS A 128 19.21 18.34 11.69
C LYS A 128 17.96 19.16 11.96
N THR A 129 17.98 20.49 11.79
CA THR A 129 16.80 21.35 11.93
C THR A 129 15.84 21.12 10.77
N VAL A 130 16.37 20.92 9.56
CA VAL A 130 15.62 20.40 8.42
C VAL A 130 15.00 19.04 8.77
N PHE A 131 15.80 18.03 9.14
CA PHE A 131 15.30 16.68 9.44
C PHE A 131 14.25 16.65 10.56
N ASN A 132 14.49 17.31 11.70
CA ASN A 132 13.56 17.33 12.84
C ASN A 132 12.28 18.14 12.53
N LYS A 133 12.34 19.12 11.62
CA LYS A 133 11.15 19.85 11.14
C LYS A 133 10.33 19.00 10.16
N PHE A 134 10.96 18.04 9.48
CA PHE A 134 10.27 17.10 8.58
C PHE A 134 9.82 15.79 9.24
N SER A 135 10.48 15.31 10.31
CA SER A 135 10.03 14.13 11.07
C SER A 135 8.69 14.33 11.77
N ASN A 136 8.37 15.58 12.11
CA ASN A 136 7.13 15.98 12.77
C ASN A 136 6.12 16.62 11.78
N MET A 137 6.38 16.59 10.47
CA MET A 137 5.53 17.24 9.48
C MET A 137 4.23 16.47 9.29
N HIS A 138 3.21 16.90 10.03
CA HIS A 138 1.84 16.45 9.85
C HIS A 138 1.41 16.79 8.43
N TRP A 139 1.02 15.79 7.65
CA TRP A 139 0.33 15.97 6.37
C TRP A 139 -0.89 16.87 6.62
N PRO A 140 -1.13 17.91 5.79
CA PRO A 140 -2.26 18.80 6.03
C PRO A 140 -3.57 18.02 5.99
N VAL A 141 -4.25 18.03 7.13
CA VAL A 141 -5.55 17.36 7.34
C VAL A 141 -6.67 18.15 6.65
N ASP A 142 -6.39 19.40 6.25
CA ASP A 142 -7.30 20.33 5.58
C ASP A 142 -7.99 19.68 4.37
N ILE A 143 -9.30 19.49 4.51
CA ILE A 143 -10.13 18.88 3.47
C ILE A 143 -10.43 19.94 2.43
N HIS A 144 -9.80 19.86 1.27
CA HIS A 144 -10.19 20.70 0.14
C HIS A 144 -11.55 20.24 -0.41
N PRO A 145 -12.54 21.14 -0.55
CA PRO A 145 -13.77 20.81 -1.26
C PRO A 145 -13.45 20.56 -2.73
N LEU A 146 -13.96 19.45 -3.27
CA LEU A 146 -13.82 19.13 -4.69
C LEU A 146 -14.44 20.25 -5.54
N ASN A 147 -13.71 20.74 -6.55
CA ASN A 147 -14.24 21.76 -7.46
C ASN A 147 -15.28 21.15 -8.42
N LYS A 148 -16.52 21.08 -7.96
CA LYS A 148 -17.66 20.51 -8.71
C LYS A 148 -18.28 21.47 -9.73
N SER A 149 -17.74 22.67 -9.93
CA SER A 149 -18.31 23.70 -10.84
C SER A 149 -18.44 23.26 -12.32
N LEU A 150 -17.70 22.22 -12.72
CA LEU A 150 -17.73 21.60 -14.05
C LEU A 150 -18.77 20.46 -14.17
N VAL A 151 -19.34 20.00 -13.04
CA VAL A 151 -20.41 19.00 -12.97
C VAL A 151 -21.75 19.73 -12.94
N LYS A 152 -22.22 20.18 -14.11
CA LYS A 152 -23.50 20.89 -14.27
C LYS A 152 -24.67 20.00 -14.72
N ASP A 153 -24.42 18.72 -14.96
CA ASP A 153 -25.39 17.75 -15.46
C ASP A 153 -26.01 16.95 -14.31
N ASN A 154 -27.34 17.00 -14.21
CA ASN A 154 -28.14 16.26 -13.23
C ASN A 154 -27.91 14.75 -13.25
N LYS A 155 -27.45 14.17 -14.38
CA LYS A 155 -27.06 12.76 -14.49
C LYS A 155 -26.14 12.33 -13.33
N TRP A 156 -25.17 13.18 -12.98
CA TRP A 156 -24.12 12.83 -12.02
C TRP A 156 -24.53 12.95 -10.55
N LYS A 157 -25.71 13.48 -10.23
CA LYS A 157 -26.14 13.73 -8.83
C LYS A 157 -26.01 12.49 -7.94
N LYS A 158 -26.44 11.32 -8.42
CA LYS A 158 -26.35 10.05 -7.68
C LYS A 158 -24.89 9.65 -7.41
N THR A 159 -24.01 9.84 -8.40
CA THR A 159 -22.59 9.47 -8.33
C THR A 159 -21.82 10.45 -7.43
N ASP A 160 -22.18 11.73 -7.45
CA ASP A 160 -21.71 12.77 -6.53
C ASP A 160 -22.04 12.43 -5.06
N GLU A 161 -23.31 12.12 -4.77
CA GLU A 161 -23.75 11.70 -3.43
C GLU A 161 -23.03 10.42 -2.95
N ILE A 162 -22.76 9.48 -3.85
CA ILE A 162 -22.00 8.25 -3.53
C ILE A 162 -20.54 8.58 -3.21
N GLN A 163 -19.91 9.47 -3.96
CA GLN A 163 -18.50 9.86 -3.73
C GLN A 163 -18.34 10.64 -2.43
N GLU A 164 -19.26 11.55 -2.07
CA GLU A 164 -19.22 12.22 -0.76
C GLU A 164 -19.43 11.25 0.40
N LYS A 165 -20.32 10.25 0.26
CA LYS A 165 -20.51 9.18 1.25
C LYS A 165 -19.23 8.34 1.43
N ARG A 166 -18.54 8.00 0.33
CA ARG A 166 -17.26 7.25 0.37
C ARG A 166 -16.13 8.09 0.99
N ARG A 167 -16.00 9.36 0.60
CA ARG A 167 -14.99 10.30 1.11
C ARG A 167 -15.15 10.54 2.61
N SER A 168 -16.36 10.87 3.04
CA SER A 168 -16.70 11.05 4.47
C SER A 168 -16.44 9.77 5.27
N PHE A 169 -16.86 8.60 4.76
CA PHE A 169 -16.62 7.32 5.44
C PHE A 169 -15.12 7.03 5.62
N LEU A 170 -14.30 7.23 4.58
CA LEU A 170 -12.86 7.02 4.66
C LEU A 170 -12.20 7.96 5.68
N GLN A 171 -12.66 9.21 5.76
CA GLN A 171 -12.17 10.19 6.72
C GLN A 171 -12.54 9.81 8.16
N GLU A 172 -13.79 9.40 8.44
CA GLU A 172 -14.18 8.90 9.77
C GLU A 172 -13.47 7.60 10.15
N PHE A 173 -13.26 6.70 9.18
CA PHE A 173 -12.45 5.50 9.38
C PHE A 173 -11.01 5.88 9.79
N CYS A 174 -10.37 6.81 9.08
CA CYS A 174 -9.01 7.22 9.39
C CYS A 174 -8.88 8.03 10.69
N LYS A 175 -9.89 8.84 11.07
CA LYS A 175 -9.97 9.45 12.42
C LYS A 175 -10.01 8.39 13.52
N LYS A 176 -10.77 7.31 13.31
CA LYS A 176 -10.97 6.24 14.31
C LYS A 176 -9.83 5.22 14.39
N TYR A 177 -9.17 4.91 13.27
CA TYR A 177 -8.20 3.81 13.17
C TYR A 177 -6.79 4.22 12.69
N GLY A 178 -6.59 5.45 12.20
CA GLY A 178 -5.29 5.92 11.66
C GLY A 178 -4.21 6.16 12.71
N GLY A 179 -4.57 6.24 14.00
CA GLY A 179 -3.61 6.40 15.11
C GLY A 179 -2.83 5.14 15.48
N VAL A 180 -3.10 3.99 14.86
CA VAL A 180 -2.49 2.70 15.24
C VAL A 180 -1.08 2.53 14.67
N SER A 181 -0.10 3.08 15.40
CA SER A 181 1.32 2.69 15.37
C SER A 181 1.95 2.53 13.97
N HIS A 182 1.85 3.57 13.13
CA HIS A 182 2.61 3.61 11.89
C HIS A 182 4.11 3.79 12.16
N HIS A 183 4.86 2.68 12.22
CA HIS A 183 6.32 2.69 12.10
C HIS A 183 6.73 3.60 10.93
N GLN A 184 7.69 4.50 11.16
CA GLN A 184 8.05 5.62 10.29
C GLN A 184 8.21 5.21 8.81
N SER A 185 7.13 5.33 8.04
CA SER A 185 7.12 5.02 6.62
C SER A 185 7.84 6.15 5.88
N HIS A 186 9.03 5.88 5.38
CA HIS A 186 9.82 6.84 4.61
C HIS A 186 8.98 7.46 3.49
N LEU A 187 8.89 8.80 3.45
CA LEU A 187 7.92 9.55 2.62
C LEU A 187 7.89 9.06 1.16
N PHE A 188 9.06 8.85 0.56
CA PHE A 188 9.21 8.37 -0.81
C PHE A 188 8.57 6.98 -1.03
N HIS A 189 8.66 6.07 -0.06
CA HIS A 189 7.97 4.78 -0.12
C HIS A 189 6.44 4.96 -0.10
N THR A 190 5.94 5.82 0.80
CA THR A 190 4.51 6.14 0.96
C THR A 190 3.90 6.75 -0.31
N VAL A 191 4.66 7.53 -1.08
CA VAL A 191 4.20 8.12 -2.36
C VAL A 191 4.63 7.36 -3.63
N SER A 192 5.40 6.28 -3.51
CA SER A 192 5.99 5.52 -4.64
C SER A 192 5.01 4.87 -5.60
N ARG A 193 3.72 4.82 -5.24
CA ARG A 193 2.62 4.28 -6.03
C ARG A 193 1.73 5.35 -6.67
N ILE A 194 2.01 6.62 -6.40
CA ILE A 194 1.24 7.75 -6.93
C ILE A 194 1.86 8.23 -8.23
N TYR A 195 1.06 8.21 -9.30
CA TYR A 195 1.37 8.85 -10.57
C TYR A 195 0.88 10.30 -10.58
N VAL A 196 1.62 11.17 -11.27
CA VAL A 196 1.40 12.61 -11.32
C VAL A 196 0.97 13.03 -12.72
N GLU A 197 -0.13 13.77 -12.81
CA GLU A 197 -0.56 14.48 -14.01
C GLU A 197 -0.60 15.97 -13.67
N ASP A 198 0.40 16.72 -14.15
CA ASP A 198 0.61 18.12 -13.79
C ASP A 198 -0.45 19.07 -14.41
N LYS A 199 -1.07 18.70 -15.55
CA LYS A 199 -1.92 19.58 -16.37
C LYS A 199 -3.32 19.79 -15.77
N HIS A 200 -3.97 18.71 -15.34
CA HIS A 200 -5.25 18.75 -14.61
C HIS A 200 -5.06 18.61 -13.09
N LYS A 201 -3.81 18.68 -12.59
CA LYS A 201 -3.42 18.58 -11.18
C LYS A 201 -3.95 17.32 -10.48
N ILE A 202 -3.58 16.15 -10.99
CA ILE A 202 -4.02 14.84 -10.48
C ILE A 202 -2.88 14.10 -9.78
N LEU A 203 -3.20 13.47 -8.66
CA LEU A 203 -2.41 12.41 -8.03
C LEU A 203 -3.22 11.10 -8.04
N TYR A 204 -2.82 10.12 -8.85
CA TYR A 204 -3.50 8.82 -8.96
C TYR A 204 -2.69 7.72 -8.27
N CYS A 205 -3.23 7.08 -7.23
CA CYS A 205 -2.56 5.92 -6.62
C CYS A 205 -2.87 4.63 -7.37
N GLU A 206 -1.83 3.93 -7.82
CA GLU A 206 -1.95 2.66 -8.52
C GLU A 206 -2.27 1.51 -7.55
N VAL A 207 -3.53 1.07 -7.56
CA VAL A 207 -3.96 -0.21 -7.00
C VAL A 207 -4.01 -1.27 -8.10
N PRO A 208 -3.12 -2.28 -8.10
CA PRO A 208 -3.14 -3.30 -9.15
C PRO A 208 -4.44 -4.13 -9.12
N LYS A 209 -4.88 -4.51 -10.33
CA LYS A 209 -6.14 -5.22 -10.63
C LYS A 209 -7.45 -4.47 -10.32
N ALA A 210 -7.37 -3.20 -9.90
CA ALA A 210 -8.50 -2.25 -9.81
C ALA A 210 -8.52 -1.25 -10.99
N GLY A 211 -8.37 -1.76 -12.22
CA GLY A 211 -8.43 -0.93 -13.45
C GLY A 211 -7.17 -0.13 -13.78
N CYS A 212 -6.08 -0.30 -13.02
CA CYS A 212 -4.83 0.47 -13.10
C CYS A 212 -4.25 0.70 -14.52
N SER A 213 -4.26 -0.30 -15.41
CA SER A 213 -3.75 -0.14 -16.78
C SER A 213 -4.53 0.92 -17.56
N ASN A 214 -5.87 0.91 -17.45
CA ASN A 214 -6.71 1.87 -18.17
C ASN A 214 -6.68 3.26 -17.51
N TRP A 215 -6.43 3.34 -16.20
CA TRP A 215 -6.10 4.61 -15.55
C TRP A 215 -4.79 5.22 -16.05
N LYS A 216 -3.71 4.45 -16.15
CA LYS A 216 -2.47 4.93 -16.76
C LYS A 216 -2.66 5.40 -18.21
N ARG A 217 -3.47 4.70 -19.02
CA ARG A 217 -3.85 5.15 -20.37
C ARG A 217 -4.57 6.50 -20.36
N ILE A 218 -5.51 6.71 -19.44
CA ILE A 218 -6.16 8.01 -19.23
C ILE A 218 -5.14 9.10 -18.89
N LEU A 219 -4.21 8.86 -17.97
CA LEU A 219 -3.15 9.83 -17.63
C LEU A 219 -2.24 10.15 -18.84
N MET A 220 -1.96 9.16 -19.70
CA MET A 220 -1.21 9.34 -20.97
C MET A 220 -1.98 10.10 -22.06
N VAL A 221 -3.31 10.18 -21.99
CA VAL A 221 -4.10 11.07 -22.87
C VAL A 221 -4.21 12.46 -22.28
N LEU A 222 -4.47 12.58 -20.96
CA LEU A 222 -4.59 13.86 -20.27
C LEU A 222 -3.31 14.70 -20.38
N ASN A 223 -2.14 14.09 -20.21
CA ASN A 223 -0.84 14.76 -20.37
C ASN A 223 -0.42 14.98 -21.84
N GLY A 224 -1.19 14.50 -22.82
CA GLY A 224 -0.96 14.72 -24.25
C GLY A 224 -0.01 13.76 -24.95
N LEU A 225 0.40 12.65 -24.32
CA LEU A 225 1.26 11.63 -24.96
C LEU A 225 0.52 10.72 -25.95
N ALA A 226 -0.82 10.71 -25.94
CA ALA A 226 -1.64 9.97 -26.89
C ALA A 226 -2.96 10.68 -27.16
N SER A 227 -3.51 10.55 -28.38
CA SER A 227 -4.82 11.08 -28.76
C SER A 227 -6.00 10.22 -28.29
N SER A 228 -5.77 8.92 -28.06
CA SER A 228 -6.79 7.96 -27.61
C SER A 228 -6.19 6.90 -26.73
N ALA A 229 -6.88 6.58 -25.63
CA ALA A 229 -6.50 5.53 -24.70
C ALA A 229 -6.59 4.11 -25.31
N TYR A 230 -7.40 3.94 -26.37
CA TYR A 230 -7.57 2.64 -27.05
C TYR A 230 -6.32 2.19 -27.82
N ASN A 231 -5.48 3.14 -28.26
CA ASN A 231 -4.33 2.87 -29.11
C ASN A 231 -3.04 2.58 -28.31
N ILE A 232 -3.11 2.53 -26.97
CA ILE A 232 -1.94 2.41 -26.09
C ILE A 232 -1.76 0.95 -25.63
N SER A 233 -0.65 0.32 -26.02
CA SER A 233 -0.34 -1.08 -25.66
C SER A 233 -0.15 -1.30 -24.16
N HIS A 234 -0.25 -2.55 -23.71
CA HIS A 234 0.04 -2.93 -22.33
C HIS A 234 1.48 -2.56 -21.92
N ASP A 235 2.44 -2.75 -22.82
CA ASP A 235 3.85 -2.58 -22.51
C ASP A 235 4.27 -1.11 -22.45
N ALA A 236 3.68 -0.23 -23.29
CA ALA A 236 3.84 1.21 -23.15
C ALA A 236 3.34 1.70 -21.78
N VAL A 237 2.20 1.18 -21.33
CA VAL A 237 1.55 1.52 -20.06
C VAL A 237 2.37 1.10 -18.82
N HIS A 238 3.08 -0.03 -18.87
CA HIS A 238 3.77 -0.58 -17.70
C HIS A 238 5.30 -0.48 -17.74
N TYR A 239 5.92 -0.47 -18.93
CA TYR A 239 7.37 -0.50 -19.11
C TYR A 239 7.93 0.74 -19.83
N GLY A 240 7.13 1.49 -20.56
CA GLY A 240 7.56 2.68 -21.32
C GLY A 240 7.98 3.90 -20.48
N LYS A 241 7.82 3.86 -19.15
CA LYS A 241 8.19 4.93 -18.18
C LYS A 241 7.60 6.32 -18.48
N HIS A 242 6.54 6.39 -19.29
CA HIS A 242 5.92 7.62 -19.79
C HIS A 242 5.27 8.53 -18.73
N LEU A 243 4.92 7.98 -17.56
CA LEU A 243 4.21 8.70 -16.50
C LEU A 243 5.14 8.98 -15.32
N LYS A 244 5.23 10.24 -14.91
CA LYS A 244 5.95 10.65 -13.69
C LYS A 244 5.28 10.04 -12.46
N LYS A 245 6.09 9.67 -11.48
CA LYS A 245 5.63 9.28 -10.14
C LYS A 245 5.96 10.37 -9.12
N LEU A 246 5.20 10.42 -8.04
CA LEU A 246 5.40 11.43 -7.00
C LEU A 246 6.73 11.27 -6.25
N ASP A 247 7.25 10.04 -6.12
CA ASP A 247 8.58 9.74 -5.55
C ASP A 247 9.76 10.24 -6.41
N SER A 248 9.54 10.63 -7.67
CA SER A 248 10.57 11.22 -8.55
C SER A 248 10.75 12.73 -8.40
N PHE A 249 9.99 13.39 -7.53
CA PHE A 249 10.10 14.82 -7.23
C PHE A 249 10.90 15.07 -5.94
N ASP A 250 11.40 16.29 -5.78
CA ASP A 250 12.02 16.73 -4.52
C ASP A 250 10.96 16.92 -3.42
N LEU A 251 11.39 17.09 -2.16
CA LEU A 251 10.47 17.26 -1.02
C LEU A 251 9.48 18.42 -1.21
N LYS A 252 9.88 19.53 -1.84
CA LYS A 252 9.00 20.66 -2.13
C LYS A 252 8.00 20.28 -3.24
N GLY A 253 8.47 19.66 -4.33
CA GLY A 253 7.64 19.18 -5.43
C GLY A 253 6.63 18.10 -5.02
N ILE A 254 6.96 17.27 -4.03
CA ILE A 254 6.04 16.32 -3.39
C ILE A 254 4.98 17.07 -2.58
N TYR A 255 5.40 17.91 -1.63
CA TYR A 255 4.51 18.63 -0.72
C TYR A 255 3.53 19.57 -1.45
N THR A 256 4.02 20.37 -2.41
CA THR A 256 3.16 21.24 -3.23
C THR A 256 2.06 20.45 -3.95
N ARG A 257 2.35 19.23 -4.43
CA ARG A 257 1.35 18.39 -5.11
C ARG A 257 0.38 17.74 -4.13
N LEU A 258 0.86 17.17 -3.03
CA LEU A 258 0.00 16.61 -1.98
C LEU A 258 -1.01 17.64 -1.45
N ASN A 259 -0.64 18.94 -1.44
CA ASN A 259 -1.52 20.01 -0.97
C ASN A 259 -2.44 20.58 -2.07
N THR A 260 -2.04 20.60 -3.34
CA THR A 260 -2.75 21.38 -4.39
C THR A 260 -3.36 20.55 -5.52
N TYR A 261 -3.17 19.23 -5.53
CA TYR A 261 -3.64 18.32 -6.58
C TYR A 261 -4.76 17.40 -6.04
N THR A 262 -5.72 17.08 -6.90
CA THR A 262 -6.80 16.14 -6.59
C THR A 262 -6.26 14.72 -6.53
N LYS A 263 -6.39 14.10 -5.35
CA LYS A 263 -5.90 12.76 -5.00
C LYS A 263 -7.00 11.73 -5.23
N ALA A 264 -6.80 10.82 -6.18
CA ALA A 264 -7.73 9.77 -6.52
C ALA A 264 -7.14 8.37 -6.25
N VAL A 265 -7.95 7.52 -5.64
CA VAL A 265 -7.68 6.07 -5.53
C VAL A 265 -8.87 5.30 -6.12
N PHE A 266 -8.58 4.24 -6.86
CA PHE A 266 -9.58 3.33 -7.39
C PHE A 266 -9.35 1.96 -6.77
N VAL A 267 -10.33 1.47 -6.02
CA VAL A 267 -10.25 0.24 -5.22
C VAL A 267 -11.16 -0.84 -5.79
N ARG A 268 -11.10 -2.04 -5.22
CA ARG A 268 -11.86 -3.21 -5.62
C ARG A 268 -12.11 -4.09 -4.40
N ASP A 269 -13.19 -4.86 -4.40
CA ASP A 269 -13.39 -5.94 -3.42
C ASP A 269 -12.11 -6.79 -3.29
N PRO A 270 -11.56 -6.98 -2.08
CA PRO A 270 -10.30 -7.69 -1.89
C PRO A 270 -10.26 -9.12 -2.46
N MET A 271 -11.35 -9.89 -2.37
CA MET A 271 -11.43 -11.25 -2.92
C MET A 271 -11.45 -11.24 -4.45
N GLU A 272 -12.23 -10.36 -5.08
CA GLU A 272 -12.20 -10.18 -6.53
C GLU A 272 -10.82 -9.70 -7.03
N ARG A 273 -10.17 -8.81 -6.28
CA ARG A 273 -8.83 -8.30 -6.61
C ARG A 273 -7.79 -9.42 -6.50
N LEU A 274 -7.85 -10.24 -5.46
CA LEU A 274 -6.99 -11.42 -5.25
C LEU A 274 -7.16 -12.45 -6.37
N VAL A 275 -8.40 -12.85 -6.69
CA VAL A 275 -8.68 -13.80 -7.77
C VAL A 275 -8.30 -13.21 -9.13
N SER A 276 -8.49 -11.90 -9.33
CA SER A 276 -7.99 -11.21 -10.53
C SER A 276 -6.47 -11.13 -10.61
N ALA A 277 -5.74 -11.16 -9.49
CA ALA A 277 -4.28 -11.24 -9.48
C ALA A 277 -3.83 -12.66 -9.84
N PHE A 278 -4.38 -13.69 -9.19
CA PHE A 278 -4.07 -15.09 -9.48
C PHE A 278 -4.29 -15.43 -10.98
N ARG A 279 -5.47 -15.09 -11.53
CA ARG A 279 -5.80 -15.35 -12.94
C ARG A 279 -4.85 -14.67 -13.93
N ASP A 280 -4.28 -13.52 -13.55
CA ASP A 280 -3.38 -12.72 -14.38
C ASP A 280 -1.92 -13.20 -14.32
N LYS A 281 -1.53 -13.86 -13.22
CA LYS A 281 -0.13 -14.28 -12.99
C LYS A 281 0.12 -15.78 -13.19
N PHE A 282 -0.91 -16.62 -13.04
CA PHE A 282 -0.76 -18.09 -12.98
C PHE A 282 -1.72 -18.92 -13.86
N LYS A 283 -2.82 -18.36 -14.39
CA LYS A 283 -3.73 -19.10 -15.30
C LYS A 283 -3.17 -19.19 -16.73
N HIS A 284 -2.45 -18.17 -17.16
CA HIS A 284 -1.93 -18.02 -18.54
C HIS A 284 -0.40 -17.99 -18.53
N PRO A 285 0.30 -18.41 -19.61
CA PRO A 285 1.76 -18.39 -19.68
C PRO A 285 2.37 -17.04 -19.27
N ASN A 286 3.30 -17.07 -18.32
CA ASN A 286 3.90 -15.87 -17.75
C ASN A 286 5.41 -16.07 -17.49
N SER A 287 6.25 -15.38 -18.26
CA SER A 287 7.72 -15.51 -18.26
C SER A 287 8.41 -15.02 -16.98
N TYR A 288 7.73 -14.25 -16.14
CA TYR A 288 8.27 -13.80 -14.85
C TYR A 288 7.61 -14.52 -13.67
N TYR A 289 6.27 -14.58 -13.63
CA TYR A 289 5.57 -15.12 -12.47
C TYR A 289 5.66 -16.64 -12.35
N HIS A 290 5.73 -17.41 -13.45
CA HIS A 290 5.92 -18.86 -13.35
C HIS A 290 7.34 -19.21 -12.85
N PRO A 291 8.44 -18.69 -13.42
CA PRO A 291 9.79 -19.06 -12.96
C PRO A 291 10.14 -18.56 -11.56
N VAL A 292 9.68 -17.36 -11.17
CA VAL A 292 10.01 -16.74 -9.87
C VAL A 292 9.08 -17.23 -8.76
N PHE A 293 7.77 -16.99 -8.89
CA PHE A 293 6.81 -17.33 -7.84
C PHE A 293 6.28 -18.76 -8.00
N GLY A 294 5.92 -19.16 -9.22
CA GLY A 294 5.23 -20.42 -9.47
C GLY A 294 6.05 -21.66 -9.06
N LYS A 295 7.34 -21.71 -9.43
CA LYS A 295 8.26 -22.77 -8.96
C LYS A 295 8.32 -22.84 -7.43
N ALA A 296 8.47 -21.69 -6.77
CA ALA A 296 8.61 -21.60 -5.31
C ALA A 296 7.33 -22.00 -4.57
N ILE A 297 6.16 -21.63 -5.12
CA ILE A 297 4.84 -22.05 -4.62
C ILE A 297 4.68 -23.57 -4.78
N ILE A 298 4.89 -24.10 -5.99
CA ILE A 298 4.73 -25.54 -6.27
C ILE A 298 5.68 -26.37 -5.40
N LYS A 299 6.97 -26.00 -5.35
CA LYS A 299 7.99 -26.72 -4.56
C LYS A 299 7.70 -26.74 -3.05
N LYS A 300 6.99 -25.75 -2.49
CA LYS A 300 6.70 -25.68 -1.05
C LYS A 300 5.33 -26.25 -0.66
N TYR A 301 4.29 -26.11 -1.50
CA TYR A 301 2.91 -26.45 -1.11
C TYR A 301 2.26 -27.58 -1.95
N ARG A 302 2.92 -28.11 -2.99
CA ARG A 302 2.44 -29.28 -3.74
C ARG A 302 3.21 -30.54 -3.35
N PRO A 303 2.62 -31.48 -2.57
CA PRO A 303 3.21 -32.80 -2.38
C PRO A 303 3.26 -33.53 -3.72
N ASN A 304 4.34 -34.28 -3.95
CA ASN A 304 4.57 -35.10 -5.16
C ASN A 304 4.36 -34.31 -6.47
N ALA A 305 4.89 -33.08 -6.53
CA ALA A 305 4.93 -32.29 -7.76
C ALA A 305 5.75 -33.01 -8.85
N CYS A 306 5.25 -33.04 -10.09
CA CYS A 306 6.01 -33.56 -11.23
C CYS A 306 7.16 -32.60 -11.61
N GLU A 307 8.21 -33.16 -12.20
CA GLU A 307 9.46 -32.45 -12.46
C GLU A 307 9.26 -31.28 -13.45
N GLU A 308 8.37 -31.41 -14.43
CA GLU A 308 8.05 -30.34 -15.37
C GLU A 308 7.47 -29.12 -14.64
N ALA A 309 6.60 -29.34 -13.65
CA ALA A 309 6.00 -28.26 -12.86
C ALA A 309 7.01 -27.59 -11.91
N LEU A 310 8.02 -28.32 -11.44
CA LEU A 310 9.15 -27.77 -10.68
C LEU A 310 10.12 -26.99 -11.59
N ILE A 311 10.37 -27.49 -12.81
CA ILE A 311 11.24 -26.86 -13.81
C ILE A 311 10.59 -25.60 -14.41
N ASN A 312 9.29 -25.58 -14.70
CA ASN A 312 8.63 -24.47 -15.39
C ASN A 312 7.79 -23.55 -14.48
N GLY A 313 7.34 -24.02 -13.31
CA GLY A 313 6.55 -23.24 -12.35
C GLY A 313 5.13 -22.90 -12.81
N SER A 314 4.61 -23.57 -13.85
CA SER A 314 3.28 -23.35 -14.40
C SER A 314 2.21 -24.22 -13.73
N GLY A 315 0.94 -23.86 -13.92
CA GLY A 315 -0.18 -24.65 -13.38
C GLY A 315 -0.27 -24.62 -11.85
N VAL A 316 0.17 -23.53 -11.22
CA VAL A 316 -0.06 -23.25 -9.79
C VAL A 316 -1.56 -23.33 -9.50
N ARG A 317 -1.97 -24.06 -8.46
CA ARG A 317 -3.37 -24.15 -8.04
C ARG A 317 -3.71 -22.98 -7.11
N PHE A 318 -4.95 -22.50 -7.14
CA PHE A 318 -5.35 -21.35 -6.31
C PHE A 318 -5.11 -21.61 -4.81
N LYS A 319 -5.40 -22.83 -4.33
CA LYS A 319 -5.13 -23.24 -2.94
C LYS A 319 -3.65 -23.13 -2.54
N GLU A 320 -2.73 -23.52 -3.42
CA GLU A 320 -1.28 -23.40 -3.21
C GLU A 320 -0.85 -21.92 -3.13
N PHE A 321 -1.46 -21.06 -3.96
CA PHE A 321 -1.27 -19.61 -3.91
C PHE A 321 -1.88 -18.96 -2.65
N ILE A 322 -2.98 -19.51 -2.10
CA ILE A 322 -3.52 -19.08 -0.80
C ILE A 322 -2.58 -19.47 0.34
N HIS A 323 -2.02 -20.68 0.34
CA HIS A 323 -1.02 -21.08 1.34
C HIS A 323 0.20 -20.16 1.28
N TYR A 324 0.69 -19.84 0.08
CA TYR A 324 1.73 -18.82 -0.14
C TYR A 324 1.36 -17.42 0.39
N LEU A 325 0.11 -16.97 0.20
CA LEU A 325 -0.36 -15.65 0.63
C LEU A 325 -0.42 -15.52 2.17
N LEU A 326 -0.75 -16.61 2.86
CA LEU A 326 -0.96 -16.63 4.31
C LEU A 326 0.31 -17.00 5.10
N ASP A 327 1.27 -17.71 4.48
CA ASP A 327 2.52 -18.12 5.11
C ASP A 327 3.42 -16.94 5.51
N SER A 328 3.79 -16.83 6.79
CA SER A 328 4.73 -15.84 7.29
C SER A 328 6.15 -16.03 6.75
N HIS A 329 6.52 -17.27 6.39
CA HIS A 329 7.82 -17.68 5.85
C HIS A 329 7.73 -18.03 4.34
N ARG A 330 6.91 -17.26 3.60
CA ARG A 330 6.69 -17.45 2.16
C ARG A 330 8.01 -17.36 1.37
N PRO A 331 8.25 -18.25 0.38
CA PRO A 331 9.60 -18.46 -0.19
C PRO A 331 10.11 -17.38 -1.17
N VAL A 332 9.37 -16.27 -1.42
CA VAL A 332 9.83 -15.18 -2.31
C VAL A 332 9.54 -13.80 -1.70
N GLY A 333 8.28 -13.49 -1.36
CA GLY A 333 7.91 -12.22 -0.74
C GLY A 333 6.48 -11.74 -1.02
N MET A 334 6.16 -10.51 -0.67
CA MET A 334 4.89 -9.89 -1.05
C MET A 334 5.02 -9.25 -2.45
N ASP A 335 3.99 -9.40 -3.29
CA ASP A 335 3.89 -8.70 -4.57
C ASP A 335 2.73 -7.69 -4.52
N ILE A 336 2.91 -6.55 -5.18
CA ILE A 336 1.93 -5.45 -5.26
C ILE A 336 0.55 -5.86 -5.78
N HIS A 337 0.46 -6.96 -6.54
CA HIS A 337 -0.80 -7.48 -7.06
C HIS A 337 -1.68 -8.12 -5.99
N TRP A 338 -1.12 -8.54 -4.86
CA TRP A 338 -1.87 -9.10 -3.72
C TRP A 338 -1.58 -8.43 -2.36
N GLU A 339 -0.66 -7.47 -2.26
CA GLU A 339 -0.55 -6.59 -1.08
C GLU A 339 -1.80 -5.69 -0.90
N LYS A 340 -2.18 -5.44 0.35
CA LYS A 340 -3.33 -4.61 0.79
C LYS A 340 -3.32 -3.19 0.23
N VAL A 341 -4.48 -2.67 -0.14
CA VAL A 341 -4.68 -1.28 -0.58
C VAL A 341 -4.26 -0.28 0.49
N SER A 342 -4.60 -0.54 1.75
CA SER A 342 -4.16 0.22 2.92
C SER A 342 -2.63 0.33 3.03
N LYS A 343 -1.88 -0.68 2.56
CA LYS A 343 -0.40 -0.72 2.55
C LYS A 343 0.23 -0.23 1.25
N LEU A 344 -0.51 -0.24 0.14
CA LEU A 344 -0.09 0.27 -1.17
C LEU A 344 -0.25 1.79 -1.28
N CYS A 345 -1.37 2.35 -0.79
CA CYS A 345 -1.78 3.73 -1.03
C CYS A 345 -1.87 4.61 0.23
N TYR A 346 -1.67 4.04 1.42
CA TYR A 346 -1.71 4.73 2.72
C TYR A 346 -2.86 5.73 2.92
N PRO A 347 -4.14 5.33 2.81
CA PRO A 347 -5.28 6.27 2.78
C PRO A 347 -5.50 7.10 4.06
N CYS A 348 -4.86 6.74 5.17
CA CYS A 348 -4.87 7.52 6.42
C CYS A 348 -3.64 8.43 6.61
N LEU A 349 -2.64 8.34 5.72
CA LEU A 349 -1.53 9.30 5.61
C LEU A 349 -1.70 10.24 4.40
N ILE A 350 -2.52 9.83 3.41
CA ILE A 350 -2.79 10.57 2.18
C ILE A 350 -4.31 10.76 2.08
N ASN A 351 -4.78 11.98 2.34
CA ASN A 351 -6.20 12.34 2.29
C ASN A 351 -6.69 12.31 0.83
N TYR A 352 -7.27 11.18 0.39
CA TYR A 352 -7.81 11.02 -0.95
C TYR A 352 -9.13 11.79 -1.10
N ASP A 353 -9.18 12.67 -2.09
CA ASP A 353 -10.37 13.45 -2.39
C ASP A 353 -11.40 12.63 -3.18
N PHE A 354 -10.99 11.55 -3.84
CA PHE A 354 -11.86 10.70 -4.66
C PHE A 354 -11.61 9.20 -4.43
N VAL A 355 -12.68 8.42 -4.28
CA VAL A 355 -12.63 6.97 -4.00
C VAL A 355 -13.53 6.21 -4.99
N GLY A 356 -12.97 5.87 -6.14
CA GLY A 356 -13.66 5.03 -7.13
C GLY A 356 -13.67 3.55 -6.71
N LYS A 357 -14.71 2.82 -7.07
CA LYS A 357 -14.84 1.37 -6.84
C LYS A 357 -14.89 0.64 -8.17
N PHE A 358 -14.16 -0.47 -8.29
CA PHE A 358 -14.09 -1.26 -9.54
C PHE A 358 -15.46 -1.79 -9.97
N GLU A 359 -16.34 -2.03 -8.98
CA GLU A 359 -17.71 -2.49 -9.15
C GLU A 359 -18.61 -1.41 -9.80
N THR A 360 -18.19 -0.14 -9.75
CA THR A 360 -18.84 1.03 -10.39
C THR A 360 -17.88 1.80 -11.32
N LEU A 361 -16.83 1.13 -11.82
CA LEU A 361 -15.64 1.77 -12.39
C LEU A 361 -15.94 2.78 -13.50
N GLU A 362 -16.79 2.42 -14.46
CA GLU A 362 -17.04 3.25 -15.64
C GLU A 362 -17.81 4.53 -15.29
N GLU A 363 -18.77 4.44 -14.37
CA GLU A 363 -19.54 5.59 -13.88
C GLU A 363 -18.68 6.49 -12.97
N ASP A 364 -17.94 5.90 -12.02
CA ASP A 364 -16.99 6.63 -11.15
C ASP A 364 -15.90 7.34 -11.98
N ALA A 365 -15.33 6.66 -12.97
CA ALA A 365 -14.23 7.19 -13.77
C ALA A 365 -14.69 8.31 -14.71
N ASN A 366 -15.84 8.16 -15.36
CA ASN A 366 -16.38 9.20 -16.23
C ASN A 366 -16.89 10.42 -15.45
N TYR A 367 -17.41 10.22 -14.22
CA TYR A 367 -17.70 11.31 -13.28
C TYR A 367 -16.42 12.05 -12.86
N PHE A 368 -15.36 11.30 -12.48
CA PHE A 368 -14.05 11.89 -12.15
C PHE A 368 -13.48 12.72 -13.29
N LEU A 369 -13.51 12.20 -14.53
CA LEU A 369 -13.07 12.90 -15.74
C LEU A 369 -13.84 14.21 -15.96
N GLN A 370 -15.17 14.21 -15.79
CA GLN A 370 -16.00 15.42 -15.87
C GLN A 370 -15.63 16.43 -14.78
N MET A 371 -15.38 15.97 -13.55
CA MET A 371 -15.05 16.81 -12.40
C MET A 371 -13.69 17.53 -12.55
N ILE A 372 -12.66 16.84 -13.07
CA ILE A 372 -11.33 17.44 -13.30
C ILE A 372 -11.25 18.34 -14.55
N GLY A 373 -12.33 18.44 -15.34
CA GLY A 373 -12.35 19.21 -16.59
C GLY A 373 -11.57 18.55 -17.73
N ALA A 374 -11.56 17.21 -17.79
CA ALA A 374 -10.99 16.49 -18.94
C ALA A 374 -11.76 16.80 -20.25
N PRO A 375 -11.15 16.56 -21.43
CA PRO A 375 -11.86 16.64 -22.71
C PRO A 375 -13.13 15.79 -22.69
N LYS A 376 -14.25 16.33 -23.20
CA LYS A 376 -15.58 15.69 -23.09
C LYS A 376 -15.63 14.33 -23.78
N GLU A 377 -14.82 14.18 -24.82
CA GLU A 377 -14.68 13.02 -25.69
C GLU A 377 -13.87 11.90 -25.00
N LEU A 378 -13.05 12.24 -24.00
CA LEU A 378 -12.27 11.27 -23.23
C LEU A 378 -13.18 10.53 -22.26
N LYS A 379 -13.41 9.23 -22.53
CA LYS A 379 -14.12 8.31 -21.64
C LYS A 379 -13.19 7.22 -21.12
N PHE A 380 -13.50 6.70 -19.94
CA PHE A 380 -12.74 5.60 -19.35
C PHE A 380 -12.85 4.34 -20.24
N PRO A 381 -11.72 3.70 -20.64
CA PRO A 381 -11.79 2.59 -21.58
C PRO A 381 -12.43 1.33 -20.97
N ASN A 382 -13.47 0.83 -21.63
CA ASN A 382 -14.24 -0.34 -21.19
C ASN A 382 -13.70 -1.69 -21.73
N PHE A 383 -12.56 -1.71 -22.41
CA PHE A 383 -11.88 -2.94 -22.86
C PHE A 383 -11.06 -3.61 -21.75
N LYS A 384 -10.66 -4.87 -21.97
CA LYS A 384 -9.86 -5.67 -21.03
C LYS A 384 -8.40 -5.78 -21.49
N ASP A 385 -7.50 -5.20 -20.70
CA ASP A 385 -6.07 -4.98 -20.98
C ASP A 385 -5.25 -6.25 -21.34
N ARG A 386 -5.43 -7.35 -20.60
CA ARG A 386 -4.78 -8.64 -20.87
C ARG A 386 -5.80 -9.76 -20.86
N HIS A 387 -5.55 -10.81 -21.65
CA HIS A 387 -6.39 -12.00 -21.77
C HIS A 387 -7.85 -11.59 -22.04
N SER A 388 -8.05 -10.81 -23.10
CA SER A 388 -9.31 -10.11 -23.42
C SER A 388 -10.51 -11.04 -23.62
N SER A 389 -10.28 -12.26 -24.08
CA SER A 389 -11.27 -13.34 -24.25
C SER A 389 -11.71 -14.01 -22.95
N ASP A 390 -10.88 -14.00 -21.90
CA ASP A 390 -11.27 -14.49 -20.57
C ASP A 390 -12.33 -13.53 -19.98
N GLU A 391 -13.38 -14.04 -19.33
CA GLU A 391 -14.34 -13.18 -18.62
C GLU A 391 -13.67 -12.26 -17.59
N ARG A 392 -14.29 -11.13 -17.23
CA ARG A 392 -13.84 -10.32 -16.10
C ARG A 392 -14.07 -11.10 -14.81
N THR A 393 -13.11 -11.06 -13.87
CA THR A 393 -13.39 -11.53 -12.50
C THR A 393 -14.56 -10.73 -11.95
N ASN A 394 -15.45 -11.41 -11.24
CA ASN A 394 -16.62 -10.90 -10.55
C ASN A 394 -16.91 -11.84 -9.35
N ALA A 395 -17.91 -11.55 -8.53
CA ALA A 395 -18.31 -12.39 -7.40
C ALA A 395 -18.64 -13.86 -7.75
N GLN A 396 -19.12 -14.16 -8.97
CA GLN A 396 -19.36 -15.54 -9.41
C GLN A 396 -18.06 -16.30 -9.70
N VAL A 397 -17.11 -15.66 -10.39
CA VAL A 397 -15.76 -16.21 -10.57
C VAL A 397 -15.06 -16.40 -9.22
N VAL A 398 -15.21 -15.46 -8.28
CA VAL A 398 -14.67 -15.62 -6.93
C VAL A 398 -15.24 -16.85 -6.24
N ARG A 399 -16.56 -17.08 -6.28
CA ARG A 399 -17.18 -18.31 -5.72
C ARG A 399 -16.59 -19.59 -6.32
N GLN A 400 -16.32 -19.62 -7.64
CA GLN A 400 -15.69 -20.77 -8.29
C GLN A 400 -14.27 -21.08 -7.79
N TYR A 401 -13.51 -20.05 -7.38
CA TYR A 401 -12.16 -20.21 -6.82
C TYR A 401 -12.16 -20.50 -5.32
N LEU A 402 -13.12 -19.95 -4.56
CA LEU A 402 -13.25 -20.19 -3.12
C LEU A 402 -13.82 -21.56 -2.76
N LYS A 403 -14.48 -22.26 -3.70
CA LYS A 403 -15.11 -23.58 -3.45
C LYS A 403 -14.12 -24.65 -2.96
N ASP A 404 -12.87 -24.62 -3.42
CA ASP A 404 -11.82 -25.61 -3.15
C ASP A 404 -11.04 -25.32 -1.84
N LEU A 405 -11.48 -24.28 -1.12
CA LEU A 405 -10.94 -23.84 0.16
C LEU A 405 -11.90 -24.22 1.29
N THR A 406 -11.35 -24.58 2.44
CA THR A 406 -12.10 -24.72 3.70
C THR A 406 -12.59 -23.37 4.20
N ARG A 407 -13.63 -23.37 5.04
CA ARG A 407 -14.12 -22.16 5.73
C ARG A 407 -13.00 -21.43 6.48
N THR A 408 -12.09 -22.17 7.12
CA THR A 408 -10.92 -21.60 7.82
C THR A 408 -9.96 -20.89 6.87
N GLU A 409 -9.63 -21.49 5.72
CA GLU A 409 -8.78 -20.84 4.70
C GLU A 409 -9.45 -19.57 4.16
N ARG A 410 -10.77 -19.57 3.95
CA ARG A 410 -11.53 -18.38 3.49
C ARG A 410 -11.57 -17.28 4.55
N GLN A 411 -11.79 -17.63 5.81
CA GLN A 411 -11.72 -16.71 6.94
C GLN A 411 -10.34 -16.04 7.02
N LEU A 412 -9.25 -16.82 6.95
CA LEU A 412 -7.89 -16.29 7.02
C LEU A 412 -7.54 -15.34 5.85
N ILE A 413 -8.09 -15.55 4.65
CA ILE A 413 -7.95 -14.58 3.55
C ILE A 413 -8.71 -13.29 3.85
N TYR A 414 -9.93 -13.37 4.38
CA TYR A 414 -10.69 -12.20 4.82
C TYR A 414 -9.94 -11.45 5.92
N ASP A 415 -9.42 -12.14 6.93
CA ASP A 415 -8.63 -11.56 8.03
C ASP A 415 -7.38 -10.85 7.50
N PHE A 416 -6.68 -11.45 6.52
CA PHE A 416 -5.53 -10.84 5.85
C PHE A 416 -5.85 -9.52 5.14
N TYR A 417 -7.09 -9.35 4.63
CA TYR A 417 -7.58 -8.14 3.97
C TYR A 417 -8.57 -7.32 4.83
N TYR A 418 -8.77 -7.66 6.10
CA TYR A 418 -9.84 -7.11 6.94
C TYR A 418 -9.82 -5.58 7.01
N LEU A 419 -8.62 -5.00 7.09
CA LEU A 419 -8.44 -3.55 7.09
C LEU A 419 -8.92 -2.88 5.79
N ASP A 420 -8.72 -3.50 4.63
CA ASP A 420 -9.22 -2.99 3.34
C ASP A 420 -10.74 -3.14 3.24
N TYR A 421 -11.31 -4.25 3.76
CA TYR A 421 -12.77 -4.46 3.84
C TYR A 421 -13.46 -3.36 4.65
N LEU A 422 -12.94 -3.08 5.85
CA LEU A 422 -13.46 -2.00 6.69
C LEU A 422 -13.23 -0.62 6.05
N MET A 423 -11.99 -0.30 5.67
CA MET A 423 -11.56 1.05 5.23
C MET A 423 -12.34 1.58 4.04
N PHE A 424 -12.75 0.69 3.12
CA PHE A 424 -13.49 1.06 1.91
C PHE A 424 -14.98 0.69 1.95
N ASN A 425 -15.51 0.32 3.13
CA ASN A 425 -16.90 -0.11 3.32
C ASN A 425 -17.31 -1.16 2.26
N TYR A 426 -16.62 -2.30 2.25
CA TYR A 426 -17.02 -3.47 1.49
C TYR A 426 -17.75 -4.44 2.42
N THR A 427 -18.84 -5.03 1.92
CA THR A 427 -19.55 -6.11 2.59
C THR A 427 -18.63 -7.31 2.79
N THR A 428 -18.63 -7.93 3.97
CA THR A 428 -18.00 -9.21 4.23
C THR A 428 -18.40 -10.22 3.14
N PRO A 429 -17.45 -10.94 2.52
CA PRO A 429 -17.77 -11.94 1.51
C PRO A 429 -18.50 -13.13 2.15
N PHE A 430 -19.20 -13.94 1.35
CA PHE A 430 -19.75 -15.20 1.82
C PHE A 430 -18.60 -16.22 1.99
N LEU A 431 -18.33 -16.61 3.25
CA LEU A 431 -17.19 -17.42 3.72
C LEU A 431 -17.49 -18.91 3.91
#